data_AF-A0A6J7A7K1-F1
#
_entry.id   AF-A0A6J7A7K1-F1
#
_cell.length_a   1.000
_cell.length_b   1.000
_cell.length_c   1.000
_cell.angle_alpha   90.00
_cell.angle_beta   90.00
_cell.angle_gamma   90.00
#
_symmetry.space_group_name_H-M   'P 1'
#
loop_
_entity.id
_entity.type
_entity.pdbx_description
1 polymer ?
#
loop_
_entity_poly.entity_id
_entity_poly.type
_entity_poly.pdbx_seq_one_letter_code
_entity_poly.pdbx_strand_id
1 'polypeptide(L)'
;MVLATPGAAPRCAQGYSAVVILEGLNFFSHPDIRAQERARELFFETAAMIDPKGVVLLTVPDGHPITSSVAKWNPGAMIRRELIERQEVSLPPFVQSFLLSCPVNEATQLVSGLNKSISEARLPASVKVFGPTPMPKGLAKIVIYVDVDDATQVRSFVHELQRRRSIAKKQLLSIRVDPYSF
;
A
#
# COMPACT_ATOMS: atom_id res chain seq x y z
N MET A 1 -25.96 3.67 24.11
CA MET A 1 -24.79 4.28 23.44
C MET A 1 -23.68 3.24 23.41
N VAL A 2 -23.05 3.00 22.25
CA VAL A 2 -21.96 2.04 22.10
C VAL A 2 -20.72 2.82 21.65
N LEU A 3 -19.60 2.60 22.34
CA LEU A 3 -18.28 3.06 21.89
C LEU A 3 -17.50 1.83 21.45
N ALA A 4 -17.00 1.85 20.22
CA ALA A 4 -16.27 0.73 19.64
C ALA A 4 -15.09 1.23 18.81
N THR A 5 -14.02 0.45 18.79
CA THR A 5 -12.96 0.62 17.80
C THR A 5 -13.46 0.20 16.42
N PRO A 6 -12.87 0.73 15.34
CA PRO A 6 -13.07 0.23 13.98
C PRO A 6 -13.14 -1.30 13.91
N GLY A 7 -14.19 -1.83 13.29
CA GLY A 7 -14.42 -3.28 13.12
C GLY A 7 -14.94 -4.03 14.35
N ALA A 8 -15.02 -3.41 15.53
CA ALA A 8 -15.53 -4.03 16.76
C ALA A 8 -16.99 -3.64 17.10
N ALA A 9 -17.61 -2.80 16.27
CA ALA A 9 -18.99 -2.38 16.49
C ALA A 9 -19.95 -3.59 16.38
N PRO A 10 -20.86 -3.78 17.37
CA PRO A 10 -21.88 -4.81 17.30
C PRO A 10 -22.75 -4.68 16.06
N ARG A 11 -23.17 -5.81 15.47
CA ARG A 11 -24.14 -5.78 14.38
C ARG A 11 -25.55 -5.56 14.94
N CYS A 12 -26.19 -4.47 14.57
CA CYS A 12 -27.60 -4.20 14.87
C CYS A 12 -28.46 -4.56 13.66
N ALA A 13 -29.44 -5.45 13.83
CA ALA A 13 -30.28 -5.95 12.73
C ALA A 13 -31.04 -4.85 11.97
N GLN A 14 -31.43 -3.78 12.67
CA GLN A 14 -32.12 -2.64 12.09
C GLN A 14 -31.17 -1.48 11.71
N GLY A 15 -29.87 -1.60 12.02
CA GLY A 15 -28.91 -0.51 11.95
C GLY A 15 -28.95 0.41 13.18
N TYR A 16 -28.08 1.41 13.18
CA TYR A 16 -28.02 2.47 14.20
C TYR A 16 -28.73 3.73 13.71
N SER A 17 -29.51 4.37 14.57
CA SER A 17 -30.13 5.67 14.22
C SER A 17 -29.13 6.82 14.10
N ALA A 18 -27.93 6.64 14.64
CA ALA A 18 -26.81 7.53 14.42
C ALA A 18 -25.47 6.78 14.49
N VAL A 19 -24.54 7.16 13.62
CA VAL A 19 -23.14 6.73 13.66
C VAL A 19 -22.26 7.97 13.73
N VAL A 20 -21.32 8.00 14.67
CA VAL A 20 -20.36 9.10 14.84
C VAL A 20 -18.96 8.58 14.57
N ILE A 21 -18.29 9.15 13.58
CA ILE A 21 -16.88 8.85 13.28
C ILE A 21 -16.03 9.95 13.92
N LEU A 22 -15.33 9.58 14.99
CA LEU A 22 -14.43 10.44 15.76
C LEU A 22 -13.01 10.37 15.23
N GLU A 23 -12.28 11.48 15.31
CA GLU A 23 -10.87 11.61 14.92
C GLU A 23 -10.57 11.14 13.48
N GLY A 24 -11.52 11.38 12.57
CA GLY A 24 -11.51 10.80 11.23
C GLY A 24 -10.27 11.09 10.39
N LEU A 25 -9.61 12.23 10.62
CA LEU A 25 -8.38 12.62 9.92
C LEU A 25 -7.17 11.73 10.27
N ASN A 26 -7.12 11.16 11.48
CA ASN A 26 -5.99 10.34 11.91
C ASN A 26 -5.81 9.08 11.03
N PHE A 27 -6.91 8.55 10.47
CA PHE A 27 -6.87 7.41 9.56
C PHE A 27 -6.18 7.73 8.23
N PHE A 28 -6.23 8.98 7.77
CA PHE A 28 -5.64 9.41 6.50
C PHE A 28 -4.15 9.77 6.62
N SER A 29 -3.67 10.03 7.84
CA SER A 29 -2.29 10.49 8.10
C SER A 29 -1.26 9.35 8.24
N HIS A 30 -1.66 8.09 8.03
CA HIS A 30 -0.74 6.95 8.16
C HIS A 30 0.30 6.95 7.03
N PRO A 31 1.61 6.70 7.32
CA PRO A 31 2.69 6.76 6.33
C PRO A 31 2.73 5.54 5.37
N ASP A 32 1.57 4.94 5.09
CA ASP A 32 1.42 3.78 4.22
C ASP A 32 0.70 4.17 2.93
N ILE A 33 1.15 3.65 1.79
CA ILE A 33 0.61 3.97 0.47
C ILE A 33 -0.88 3.61 0.31
N ARG A 34 -1.36 2.63 1.08
CA ARG A 34 -2.75 2.16 1.12
C ARG A 34 -3.54 2.77 2.27
N ALA A 35 -2.96 3.68 3.06
CA ALA A 35 -3.65 4.33 4.18
C ALA A 35 -4.93 5.04 3.72
N GLN A 36 -4.86 5.77 2.61
CA GLN A 36 -6.01 6.48 2.03
C GLN A 36 -7.15 5.53 1.63
N GLU A 37 -6.79 4.40 1.01
CA GLU A 37 -7.73 3.35 0.61
C GLU A 37 -8.40 2.70 1.82
N ARG A 38 -7.61 2.31 2.83
CA ARG A 38 -8.12 1.69 4.06
C ARG A 38 -8.99 2.65 4.87
N ALA A 39 -8.60 3.92 4.97
CA ALA A 39 -9.39 4.94 5.65
C ALA A 39 -10.73 5.14 4.96
N ARG A 40 -10.76 5.25 3.63
CA ARG A 40 -12.02 5.30 2.87
C ARG A 40 -12.90 4.09 3.15
N GLU A 41 -12.36 2.87 3.03
CA GLU A 41 -13.11 1.64 3.27
C GLU A 41 -13.74 1.64 4.67
N LEU A 42 -12.96 1.98 5.68
CA LEU A 42 -13.42 2.08 7.06
C LEU A 42 -14.57 3.09 7.22
N PHE A 43 -14.47 4.27 6.58
CA PHE A 43 -15.51 5.28 6.65
C PHE A 43 -16.83 4.78 6.05
N PHE A 44 -16.78 4.16 4.87
CA PHE A 44 -17.98 3.63 4.22
C PHE A 44 -18.55 2.42 4.96
N GLU A 45 -17.71 1.51 5.45
CA GLU A 45 -18.14 0.37 6.29
C GLU A 45 -18.84 0.85 7.56
N THR A 46 -18.24 1.84 8.24
CA THR A 46 -18.79 2.40 9.48
C THR A 46 -20.08 3.16 9.21
N ALA A 47 -20.11 3.99 8.17
CA ALA A 47 -21.30 4.73 7.75
C ALA A 47 -22.45 3.79 7.35
N ALA A 48 -22.15 2.62 6.77
CA ALA A 48 -23.15 1.63 6.37
C ALA A 48 -23.87 0.96 7.54
N MET A 49 -23.41 1.16 8.79
CA MET A 49 -24.09 0.61 9.96
C MET A 49 -25.37 1.38 10.35
N ILE A 50 -25.66 2.53 9.72
CA ILE A 50 -26.89 3.28 10.02
C ILE A 50 -28.15 2.53 9.57
N ASP A 51 -29.27 2.82 10.22
CA ASP A 51 -30.60 2.48 9.69
C ASP A 51 -30.96 3.40 8.49
N PRO A 52 -31.99 3.08 7.67
CA PRO A 52 -32.34 3.87 6.48
C PRO A 52 -32.71 5.35 6.73
N LYS A 53 -33.06 5.71 7.96
CA LYS A 53 -33.36 7.09 8.39
C LYS A 53 -32.28 7.65 9.32
N GLY A 54 -31.21 6.90 9.54
CA GLY A 54 -30.14 7.24 10.44
C GLY A 54 -29.25 8.34 9.88
N VAL A 55 -28.43 8.89 10.75
CA VAL A 55 -27.51 9.99 10.42
C VAL A 55 -26.06 9.60 10.67
N VAL A 56 -25.17 10.03 9.77
CA VAL A 56 -23.72 9.89 9.94
C VAL A 56 -23.15 11.25 10.31
N LEU A 57 -22.43 11.30 11.42
CA LEU A 57 -21.73 12.49 11.91
C LEU A 57 -20.23 12.26 11.74
N LEU A 58 -19.59 13.14 10.96
CA LEU A 58 -18.15 13.08 10.68
C LEU A 58 -17.45 14.23 11.39
N THR A 59 -16.40 13.92 12.16
CA THR A 59 -15.46 14.95 12.65
C THR A 59 -14.29 15.10 11.66
N VAL A 60 -14.62 15.54 10.45
CA VAL A 60 -13.68 15.81 9.36
C VAL A 60 -14.05 17.14 8.71
N PRO A 61 -13.10 18.02 8.34
CA PRO A 61 -13.41 19.29 7.69
C PRO A 61 -14.21 19.10 6.39
N ASP A 62 -15.10 20.04 6.08
CA ASP A 62 -15.97 19.99 4.89
C ASP A 62 -15.20 19.93 3.56
N GLY A 63 -13.99 20.51 3.54
CA GLY A 63 -13.11 20.47 2.38
C GLY A 63 -12.46 19.12 2.09
N HIS A 64 -12.52 18.15 3.01
CA HIS A 64 -11.93 16.84 2.78
C HIS A 64 -12.81 16.00 1.84
N PRO A 65 -12.25 15.36 0.79
CA PRO A 65 -13.04 14.59 -0.19
C PRO A 65 -13.94 13.51 0.42
N ILE A 66 -13.54 12.89 1.54
CA ILE A 66 -14.33 11.87 2.24
C ILE A 66 -15.70 12.38 2.68
N THR A 67 -15.80 13.64 3.14
CA THR A 67 -17.03 14.24 3.65
C THR A 67 -18.08 14.28 2.55
N SER A 68 -17.71 14.81 1.39
CA SER A 68 -18.58 14.85 0.21
C SER A 68 -18.89 13.46 -0.35
N SER A 69 -17.95 12.51 -0.23
CA SER A 69 -18.10 11.14 -0.74
C SER A 69 -19.12 10.34 0.08
N VAL A 70 -19.05 10.43 1.41
CA VAL A 70 -20.02 9.79 2.31
C VAL A 70 -21.39 10.43 2.16
N ALA A 71 -21.47 11.77 2.12
CA ALA A 71 -22.74 12.49 1.96
C ALA A 71 -23.48 12.13 0.66
N LYS A 72 -22.74 11.88 -0.43
CA LYS A 72 -23.29 11.48 -1.74
C LYS A 72 -23.41 9.97 -1.91
N TRP A 73 -22.97 9.18 -0.92
CA TRP A 73 -22.80 7.73 -1.04
C TRP A 73 -22.03 7.30 -2.30
N ASN A 74 -21.01 8.09 -2.67
CA ASN A 74 -20.28 7.90 -3.93
C ASN A 74 -18.80 8.32 -3.77
N PRO A 75 -17.86 7.36 -3.69
CA PRO A 75 -16.43 7.65 -3.60
C PRO A 75 -15.77 7.91 -4.96
N GLY A 76 -16.49 7.84 -6.08
CA GLY A 76 -15.93 7.78 -7.43
C GLY A 76 -15.05 8.98 -7.79
N ALA A 77 -15.46 10.20 -7.42
CA ALA A 77 -14.66 11.40 -7.69
C ALA A 77 -13.35 11.41 -6.89
N MET A 78 -13.39 10.99 -5.63
CA MET A 78 -12.22 10.89 -4.75
C MET A 78 -11.24 9.81 -5.25
N ILE A 79 -11.75 8.63 -5.64
CA ILE A 79 -10.92 7.53 -6.15
C ILE A 79 -10.24 7.92 -7.46
N ARG A 80 -10.95 8.57 -8.39
CA ARG A 80 -10.35 9.01 -9.66
C ARG A 80 -9.19 9.98 -9.42
N ARG A 81 -9.36 10.92 -8.48
CA ARG A 81 -8.30 11.85 -8.10
C ARG A 81 -7.09 11.12 -7.51
N GLU A 82 -7.30 10.21 -6.56
CA GLU A 82 -6.24 9.39 -5.95
C GLU A 82 -5.48 8.56 -7.00
N LEU A 83 -6.19 8.00 -7.99
CA LEU A 83 -5.57 7.25 -9.08
C LEU A 83 -4.70 8.13 -9.98
N ILE A 84 -5.14 9.33 -10.34
CA ILE A 84 -4.33 10.28 -11.12
C ILE A 84 -3.06 10.63 -10.34
N GLU A 85 -3.21 10.99 -9.07
CA GLU A 85 -2.08 11.33 -8.18
C GLU A 85 -1.08 10.15 -8.09
N ARG A 86 -1.57 8.91 -7.96
CA ARG A 86 -0.70 7.71 -7.96
C ARG A 86 0.02 7.47 -9.28
N GLN A 87 -0.64 7.75 -10.40
CA GLN A 87 -0.04 7.59 -11.72
C GLN A 87 1.14 8.56 -11.92
N GLU A 88 0.96 9.82 -11.52
CA GLU A 88 1.97 10.88 -11.64
C GLU A 88 3.28 10.55 -10.91
N VAL A 89 3.20 9.85 -9.78
CA VAL A 89 4.37 9.46 -8.97
C VAL A 89 4.78 7.99 -9.13
N SER A 90 4.30 7.31 -10.18
CA SER A 90 4.63 5.90 -10.48
C SER A 90 4.39 4.96 -9.29
N LEU A 91 3.21 5.03 -8.70
CA LEU A 91 2.79 4.18 -7.59
C LEU A 91 1.81 3.07 -8.05
N PRO A 92 1.75 1.92 -7.36
CA PRO A 92 0.74 0.89 -7.64
C PRO A 92 -0.67 1.49 -7.65
N PRO A 93 -1.55 1.13 -8.61
CA PRO A 93 -1.43 -0.02 -9.52
C PRO A 93 -0.72 0.26 -10.85
N PHE A 94 -0.18 1.46 -11.08
CA PHE A 94 0.44 1.83 -12.36
C PHE A 94 1.84 1.26 -12.57
N VAL A 95 2.44 0.73 -11.50
CA VAL A 95 3.69 -0.03 -11.52
C VAL A 95 3.49 -1.34 -10.76
N GLN A 96 4.27 -2.36 -11.12
CA GLN A 96 4.42 -3.54 -10.29
C GLN A 96 5.49 -3.32 -9.24
N SER A 97 5.28 -3.88 -8.04
CA SER A 97 6.21 -3.73 -6.92
C SER A 97 6.80 -5.06 -6.45
N PHE A 98 8.07 -5.03 -6.08
CA PHE A 98 8.78 -6.16 -5.45
C PHE A 98 9.43 -5.68 -4.17
N LEU A 99 9.25 -6.44 -3.09
CA LEU A 99 9.91 -6.21 -1.82
C LEU A 99 10.88 -7.37 -1.57
N LEU A 100 12.16 -7.05 -1.53
CA LEU A 100 13.22 -7.97 -1.17
C LEU A 100 13.62 -7.72 0.28
N SER A 101 13.66 -8.77 1.10
CA SER A 101 14.26 -8.71 2.43
C SER A 101 15.52 -9.57 2.46
N CYS A 102 16.59 -8.98 2.97
CA CYS A 102 17.94 -9.55 2.96
C CYS A 102 18.69 -9.20 4.26
N PRO A 103 19.78 -9.92 4.59
CA PRO A 103 20.71 -9.51 5.64
C PRO A 103 21.29 -8.12 5.38
N VAL A 104 21.38 -7.27 6.41
CA VAL A 104 21.82 -5.87 6.28
C VAL A 104 23.24 -5.73 5.70
N ASN A 105 24.12 -6.68 6.00
CA ASN A 105 25.50 -6.71 5.50
C ASN A 105 25.61 -6.98 4.00
N GLU A 106 24.59 -7.58 3.38
CA GLU A 106 24.54 -7.82 1.93
C GLU A 106 23.73 -6.76 1.17
N ALA A 107 22.95 -5.93 1.88
CA ALA A 107 21.94 -5.07 1.28
C ALA A 107 22.53 -4.05 0.29
N THR A 108 23.62 -3.39 0.67
CA THR A 108 24.30 -2.41 -0.20
C THR A 108 24.85 -3.06 -1.46
N GLN A 109 25.39 -4.29 -1.35
CA GLN A 109 25.90 -5.04 -2.51
C GLN A 109 24.77 -5.50 -3.43
N LEU A 110 23.60 -5.86 -2.87
CA LEU A 110 22.43 -6.21 -3.67
C LEU A 110 21.90 -5.00 -4.45
N VAL A 111 21.77 -3.84 -3.81
CA VAL A 111 21.33 -2.61 -4.49
C VAL A 111 22.31 -2.20 -5.60
N SER A 112 23.62 -2.25 -5.35
CA SER A 112 24.60 -1.95 -6.40
C SER A 112 24.56 -2.96 -7.55
N GLY A 113 24.36 -4.25 -7.26
CA GLY A 113 24.17 -5.29 -8.28
C GLY A 113 22.91 -5.11 -9.12
N LEU A 114 21.80 -4.66 -8.52
CA LEU A 114 20.57 -4.32 -9.23
C LEU A 114 20.80 -3.12 -10.15
N ASN A 115 21.35 -2.02 -9.63
CA ASN A 115 21.64 -0.82 -10.41
C ASN A 115 22.61 -1.09 -11.57
N LYS A 116 23.63 -1.91 -11.35
CA LYS A 116 24.54 -2.36 -12.41
C LYS A 116 23.82 -3.17 -13.49
N SER A 117 22.88 -4.03 -13.09
CA SER A 117 22.08 -4.82 -14.03
C SER A 117 21.14 -3.95 -14.87
N ILE A 118 20.68 -2.81 -14.34
CA ILE A 118 19.95 -1.78 -15.09
C ILE A 118 20.89 -1.09 -16.09
N SER A 119 22.07 -0.64 -15.65
CA SER A 119 23.03 0.05 -16.55
C SER A 119 23.55 -0.85 -17.69
N GLU A 120 23.59 -2.17 -17.47
CA GLU A 120 24.00 -3.16 -18.47
C GLU A 120 22.82 -3.68 -19.31
N ALA A 121 21.63 -3.07 -19.20
CA ALA A 121 20.40 -3.47 -19.90
C ALA A 121 19.96 -4.93 -19.67
N ARG A 122 20.38 -5.54 -18.55
CA ARG A 122 19.90 -6.87 -18.11
C ARG A 122 18.55 -6.79 -17.40
N LEU A 123 18.29 -5.65 -16.76
CA LEU A 123 16.98 -5.23 -16.28
C LEU A 123 16.45 -4.08 -17.16
N PRO A 124 15.13 -3.96 -17.34
CA PRO A 124 14.54 -2.88 -18.12
C PRO A 124 14.79 -1.52 -17.47
N ALA A 125 14.82 -0.46 -18.28
CA ALA A 125 15.11 0.91 -17.83
C ALA A 125 14.01 1.50 -16.93
N SER A 126 12.80 0.94 -16.97
CA SER A 126 11.67 1.30 -16.10
C SER A 126 11.87 0.92 -14.63
N VAL A 127 12.86 0.08 -14.32
CA VAL A 127 13.14 -0.38 -12.96
C VAL A 127 13.67 0.76 -12.10
N LYS A 128 12.98 1.04 -10.99
CA LYS A 128 13.40 1.95 -9.93
C LYS A 128 13.68 1.15 -8.65
N VAL A 129 14.88 1.30 -8.09
CA VAL A 129 15.29 0.62 -6.86
C VAL A 129 15.35 1.61 -5.71
N PHE A 130 14.67 1.30 -4.61
CA PHE A 130 14.61 2.09 -3.39
C PHE A 130 15.20 1.33 -2.20
N GLY A 131 15.90 2.05 -1.34
CA GLY A 131 16.65 1.49 -0.20
C GLY A 131 18.15 1.32 -0.50
N PRO A 132 18.87 0.52 0.31
CA PRO A 132 18.34 -0.38 1.32
C PRO A 132 17.86 0.37 2.57
N THR A 133 16.72 -0.04 3.13
CA THR A 133 16.20 0.51 4.39
C THR A 133 16.40 -0.53 5.50
N PRO A 134 17.15 -0.22 6.57
CA PRO A 134 17.32 -1.13 7.70
C PRO A 134 15.98 -1.53 8.33
N MET A 135 15.89 -2.77 8.78
CA MET A 135 14.76 -3.34 9.50
C MET A 135 15.25 -4.00 10.80
N PRO A 136 14.35 -4.25 11.78
CA PRO A 136 14.69 -5.02 12.96
C PRO A 136 15.27 -6.40 12.62
N LYS A 137 15.97 -7.01 13.58
CA LYS A 137 16.59 -8.36 13.45
C LYS A 137 17.71 -8.47 12.41
N GLY A 138 18.43 -7.37 12.14
CA GLY A 138 19.59 -7.37 11.24
C GLY A 138 19.25 -7.55 9.75
N LEU A 139 17.99 -7.27 9.38
CA LEU A 139 17.53 -7.33 8.01
C LEU A 139 17.52 -5.93 7.38
N ALA A 140 17.46 -5.88 6.07
CA ALA A 140 17.18 -4.69 5.30
C ALA A 140 16.16 -5.01 4.20
N LYS A 141 15.31 -4.02 3.90
CA LYS A 141 14.40 -4.09 2.77
C LYS A 141 14.90 -3.29 1.57
N ILE A 142 14.63 -3.81 0.39
CA ILE A 142 14.84 -3.16 -0.89
C ILE A 142 13.51 -3.23 -1.63
N VAL A 143 13.01 -2.08 -2.08
CA VAL A 143 11.77 -1.99 -2.85
C VAL A 143 12.14 -1.74 -4.30
N ILE A 144 11.51 -2.46 -5.22
CA ILE A 144 11.68 -2.29 -6.66
C ILE A 144 10.31 -1.96 -7.24
N TYR A 145 10.23 -0.85 -7.99
CA TYR A 145 9.11 -0.57 -8.87
C TYR A 145 9.53 -0.78 -10.32
N VAL A 146 8.60 -1.26 -11.12
CA VAL A 146 8.78 -1.47 -12.55
C VAL A 146 7.45 -1.22 -13.26
N ASP A 147 7.49 -0.72 -14.49
CA ASP A 147 6.29 -0.61 -15.31
C ASP A 147 5.64 -1.99 -15.49
N VAL A 148 4.30 -2.00 -15.57
CA VAL A 148 3.52 -3.24 -15.59
C VAL A 148 3.88 -4.13 -16.79
N ASP A 149 4.23 -3.53 -17.93
CA ASP A 149 4.61 -4.25 -19.14
C ASP A 149 5.96 -4.99 -19.01
N ASP A 150 6.86 -4.45 -18.19
CA ASP A 150 8.21 -4.97 -17.96
C ASP A 150 8.30 -5.94 -16.76
N ALA A 151 7.20 -6.08 -16.00
CA ALA A 151 7.07 -6.92 -14.82
C ALA A 151 7.62 -8.34 -14.99
N THR A 152 7.32 -8.99 -16.12
CA THR A 152 7.70 -10.37 -16.39
C THR A 152 9.22 -10.56 -16.46
N GLN A 153 9.94 -9.57 -16.99
CA GLN A 153 11.40 -9.58 -17.06
C GLN A 153 12.01 -9.50 -15.65
N VAL A 154 11.46 -8.62 -14.80
CA VAL A 154 11.91 -8.49 -13.41
C VAL A 154 11.64 -9.75 -12.60
N ARG A 155 10.46 -10.38 -12.75
CA ARG A 155 10.15 -11.67 -12.10
C ARG A 155 11.18 -12.74 -12.46
N SER A 156 11.47 -12.87 -13.76
CA SER A 156 12.45 -13.83 -14.27
C SER A 156 13.86 -13.55 -13.72
N PHE A 157 14.25 -12.29 -13.67
CA PHE A 157 15.53 -11.86 -13.11
C PHE A 157 15.66 -12.18 -11.61
N VAL A 158 14.64 -11.84 -10.81
CA VAL A 158 14.64 -12.09 -9.37
C VAL A 158 14.64 -13.60 -9.07
N HIS A 159 13.92 -14.39 -9.86
CA HIS A 159 13.97 -15.84 -9.77
C HIS A 159 15.38 -16.40 -10.05
N GLU A 160 16.04 -15.94 -11.12
CA GLU A 160 17.41 -16.34 -11.44
C GLU A 160 18.43 -15.88 -10.39
N LEU A 161 18.26 -14.68 -9.82
CA LEU A 161 19.05 -14.20 -8.68
C LEU A 161 18.95 -15.17 -7.50
N GLN A 162 17.73 -15.59 -7.14
CA GLN A 162 17.49 -16.54 -6.05
C GLN A 162 18.14 -17.89 -6.33
N ARG A 163 18.04 -18.39 -7.58
CA ARG A 163 18.68 -19.63 -8.02
C ARG A 163 20.19 -19.58 -7.85
N ARG A 164 20.84 -18.50 -8.29
CA ARG A 164 22.30 -18.32 -8.16
C ARG A 164 22.74 -18.25 -6.70
N ARG A 165 21.95 -17.61 -5.83
CA ARG A 165 22.21 -17.57 -4.39
C ARG A 165 22.15 -18.97 -3.77
N SER A 166 21.17 -19.78 -4.16
CA SER A 166 21.04 -21.17 -3.71
C SER A 166 22.27 -22.00 -4.10
N ILE A 167 22.71 -21.92 -5.36
CA ILE A 167 23.91 -22.63 -5.86
C ILE A 167 25.17 -22.18 -5.09
N ALA A 168 25.30 -20.89 -4.83
CA ALA A 168 26.41 -20.32 -4.06
C ALA A 168 26.31 -20.56 -2.54
N LYS A 169 25.32 -21.33 -2.07
CA LYS A 169 25.04 -21.58 -0.63
C LYS A 169 24.88 -20.30 0.20
N LYS A 170 24.40 -19.21 -0.43
CA LYS A 170 24.07 -17.96 0.25
C LYS A 170 22.67 -18.04 0.83
N GLN A 171 22.40 -17.23 1.85
CA GLN A 171 21.06 -17.11 2.43
C GLN A 171 20.05 -16.65 1.37
N LEU A 172 18.90 -17.31 1.31
CA LEU A 172 17.83 -16.98 0.38
C LEU A 172 17.19 -15.64 0.74
N LEU A 173 16.80 -14.86 -0.27
CA LEU A 173 16.04 -13.62 -0.08
C LEU A 173 14.58 -13.97 0.19
N SER A 174 13.92 -13.22 1.07
CA SER A 174 12.46 -13.20 1.12
C SER A 174 11.97 -12.22 0.05
N ILE A 175 11.18 -12.71 -0.90
CA ILE A 175 10.68 -11.94 -2.03
C ILE A 175 9.17 -11.88 -1.93
N ARG A 176 8.60 -10.67 -1.95
CA ARG A 176 7.16 -10.45 -2.04
C ARG A 176 6.87 -9.66 -3.31
N VAL A 177 5.93 -10.14 -4.10
CA VAL A 177 5.42 -9.47 -5.30
C VAL A 177 4.10 -8.80 -4.92
N ASP A 178 3.97 -7.52 -5.26
CA ASP A 178 2.82 -6.68 -4.90
C ASP A 178 2.43 -6.79 -3.43
N PRO A 179 3.37 -6.52 -2.49
CA PRO A 179 3.05 -6.54 -1.07
C PRO A 179 1.96 -5.50 -0.76
N TYR A 180 1.04 -5.87 0.13
CA TYR A 180 -0.01 -4.97 0.60
C TYR A 180 0.57 -3.74 1.33
N SER A 181 1.70 -3.91 2.04
CA SER A 181 2.43 -2.85 2.75
C SER A 181 3.95 -3.06 2.62
N PHE A 182 4.72 -1.97 2.56
CA PHE A 182 6.17 -1.98 2.33
C PHE A 182 7.03 -1.94 3.58
#